data_AF-A0A9P6E151-F1
#
_entry.id   AF-A0A9P6E151-F1
#
_cell.length_a   1.000
_cell.length_b   1.000
_cell.length_c   1.000
_cell.angle_alpha   90.00
_cell.angle_beta   90.00
_cell.angle_gamma   90.00
#
_symmetry.space_group_name_H-M   'P 1'
#
loop_
_entity.id
_entity.type
_entity.pdbx_description
1 polymer ?
#
loop_
_entity_poly.entity_id
_entity_poly.type
_entity_poly.pdbx_seq_one_letter_code
_entity_poly.pdbx_strand_id
1 'polypeptide(L)'
;MSNENDFEPGDAISLFYVYFGILLFLPYTIVLILLSTPSQLGWFAYHPPLLALAFGALAHGITVLQPTSRPESVTPALATHQIFVGFLGVPLLVTAASLQYLHKENLSIDHFTSWHGLIGATTALAIVVQAAFGGLLGAGIVSRKYYRAHRLSGYVIFSLASLAFTLGGLFSTFVVSRTWSATRFIAYGLGPLSVWGGLVTRARPKKLQ
;
A
#
# COMPACT_ATOMS: atom_id res chain seq x y z
N MET A 1 -31.35 7.02 -1.47
CA MET A 1 -30.91 7.59 -2.76
C MET A 1 -29.89 8.67 -2.44
N SER A 2 -28.62 8.45 -2.77
CA SER A 2 -27.52 9.38 -2.55
C SER A 2 -27.57 10.51 -3.58
N ASN A 3 -27.69 11.76 -3.14
CA ASN A 3 -27.56 12.92 -4.04
C ASN A 3 -26.12 13.01 -4.56
N GLU A 4 -25.96 13.15 -5.88
CA GLU A 4 -24.69 13.13 -6.63
C GLU A 4 -23.74 14.33 -6.37
N ASN A 5 -24.04 15.20 -5.39
CA ASN A 5 -23.36 16.50 -5.21
C ASN A 5 -22.28 16.53 -4.11
N ASP A 6 -21.67 15.39 -3.76
CA ASP A 6 -20.76 15.24 -2.61
C ASP A 6 -19.26 15.13 -2.92
N PHE A 7 -18.89 15.22 -4.20
CA PHE A 7 -17.49 15.25 -4.63
C PHE A 7 -16.99 16.70 -4.67
N GLU A 8 -15.92 17.03 -3.94
CA GLU A 8 -15.20 18.26 -4.26
C GLU A 8 -14.58 18.12 -5.66
N PRO A 9 -14.46 19.22 -6.43
CA PRO A 9 -13.80 19.18 -7.73
C PRO A 9 -12.42 18.52 -7.62
N GLY A 10 -12.24 17.39 -8.32
CA GLY A 10 -11.00 16.61 -8.32
C GLY A 10 -11.03 15.32 -7.51
N ASP A 11 -11.98 15.10 -6.59
CA ASP A 11 -12.03 13.87 -5.80
C ASP A 11 -12.26 12.63 -6.69
N ALA A 12 -13.11 12.73 -7.70
CA ALA A 12 -13.34 11.66 -8.68
C ALA A 12 -12.07 11.35 -9.50
N ILE A 13 -11.32 12.38 -9.89
CA ILE A 13 -10.05 12.25 -10.62
C ILE A 13 -9.01 11.58 -9.74
N SER A 14 -8.91 11.96 -8.47
CA SER A 14 -8.01 11.32 -7.52
C SER A 14 -8.34 9.86 -7.27
N LEU A 15 -9.63 9.52 -7.10
CA LEU A 15 -10.08 8.13 -7.00
C LEU A 15 -9.73 7.34 -8.25
N PHE A 16 -9.95 7.93 -9.43
CA PHE A 16 -9.56 7.33 -10.70
C PHE A 16 -8.06 6.98 -10.69
N TYR A 17 -7.18 7.91 -10.32
CA TYR A 17 -5.74 7.64 -10.24
C TYR A 17 -5.38 6.52 -9.25
N VAL A 18 -6.05 6.46 -8.09
CA VAL A 18 -5.82 5.37 -7.12
C VAL A 18 -6.20 4.02 -7.71
N TYR A 19 -7.41 3.89 -8.25
CA TYR A 19 -7.87 2.60 -8.76
C TYR A 19 -7.20 2.21 -10.09
N PHE A 20 -6.93 3.18 -10.96
CA PHE A 20 -6.13 2.97 -12.16
C PHE A 20 -4.75 2.41 -11.82
N GLY A 21 -4.07 3.02 -10.84
CA GLY A 21 -2.76 2.54 -10.39
C GLY A 21 -2.81 1.11 -9.84
N ILE A 22 -3.82 0.79 -9.02
CA ILE A 22 -4.05 -0.58 -8.51
C ILE A 22 -4.26 -1.58 -9.67
N LEU A 23 -5.10 -1.21 -10.64
CA LEU A 23 -5.37 -2.04 -11.82
C LEU A 23 -4.13 -2.23 -12.72
N LEU A 24 -3.14 -1.34 -12.68
CA LEU A 24 -1.88 -1.55 -13.40
C LEU A 24 -1.00 -2.59 -12.73
N PHE A 25 -0.70 -2.46 -11.43
CA PHE A 25 0.29 -3.34 -10.80
C PHE A 25 -0.29 -4.68 -10.33
N LEU A 26 -1.53 -4.72 -9.84
CA LEU A 26 -2.07 -5.89 -9.15
C LEU A 26 -2.28 -7.09 -10.09
N PRO A 27 -3.10 -6.98 -11.15
CA PRO A 27 -3.28 -8.09 -12.08
C PRO A 27 -1.97 -8.45 -12.79
N TYR A 28 -1.14 -7.46 -13.13
CA TYR A 28 0.17 -7.70 -13.72
C TYR A 28 1.06 -8.56 -12.82
N THR A 29 1.11 -8.28 -11.52
CA THR A 29 1.90 -9.06 -10.55
C THR A 29 1.38 -10.48 -10.40
N ILE A 30 0.05 -10.66 -10.35
CA ILE A 30 -0.57 -11.99 -10.27
C ILE A 30 -0.24 -12.80 -11.52
N VAL A 31 -0.45 -12.24 -12.71
CA VAL A 31 -0.16 -12.90 -13.99
C VAL A 31 1.33 -13.23 -14.10
N LEU A 32 2.22 -12.29 -13.73
CA LEU A 32 3.66 -12.53 -13.75
C LEU A 32 4.04 -13.76 -12.93
N ILE A 33 3.51 -13.90 -11.71
CA ILE A 33 3.80 -15.06 -10.86
C ILE A 33 3.24 -16.34 -11.46
N LEU A 34 1.99 -16.34 -11.93
CA LEU A 34 1.36 -17.52 -12.53
C LEU A 34 2.14 -18.02 -13.76
N LEU A 35 2.69 -17.11 -14.57
CA LEU A 35 3.52 -17.43 -15.73
C LEU A 35 4.98 -17.77 -15.37
N SER A 36 5.39 -17.62 -14.11
CA SER A 36 6.78 -17.84 -13.65
C SER A 36 7.02 -19.22 -13.02
N THR A 37 6.16 -20.20 -13.28
CA THR A 37 6.21 -21.54 -12.67
C THR A 37 6.24 -21.48 -11.13
N PRO A 38 5.10 -21.12 -10.47
CA PRO A 38 5.04 -20.86 -9.04
C PRO A 38 5.64 -21.96 -8.15
N SER A 39 5.50 -23.23 -8.53
CA SER A 39 6.02 -24.38 -7.79
C SER A 39 7.54 -24.35 -7.62
N GLN A 40 8.28 -23.76 -8.56
CA GLN A 40 9.74 -23.62 -8.48
C GLN A 40 10.20 -22.41 -7.66
N LEU A 41 9.32 -21.42 -7.47
CA LEU A 41 9.63 -20.22 -6.70
C LEU A 41 9.47 -20.45 -5.18
N GLY A 42 8.80 -21.54 -4.77
CA GLY A 42 8.55 -21.85 -3.37
C GLY A 42 7.81 -20.71 -2.65
N TRP A 43 8.26 -20.35 -1.45
CA TRP A 43 7.64 -19.28 -0.65
C TRP A 43 7.69 -17.89 -1.31
N PHE A 44 8.65 -17.64 -2.22
CA PHE A 44 8.72 -16.38 -2.96
C PHE A 44 7.48 -16.15 -3.84
N ALA A 45 6.84 -17.22 -4.35
CA ALA A 45 5.67 -17.09 -5.23
C ALA A 45 4.54 -16.26 -4.60
N TYR A 46 4.40 -16.32 -3.27
CA TYR A 46 3.36 -15.61 -2.54
C TYR A 46 3.72 -14.16 -2.23
N HIS A 47 5.01 -13.84 -2.18
CA HIS A 47 5.45 -12.53 -1.70
C HIS A 47 4.97 -11.38 -2.60
N PRO A 48 5.23 -11.35 -3.93
CA PRO A 48 4.78 -10.24 -4.77
C PRO A 48 3.25 -10.06 -4.83
N PRO A 49 2.43 -11.12 -4.99
CA PRO A 49 0.97 -10.96 -5.03
C PRO A 49 0.38 -10.48 -3.71
N LEU A 50 0.85 -11.02 -2.57
CA LEU A 50 0.38 -10.59 -1.27
C LEU A 50 0.80 -9.14 -0.96
N LEU A 51 2.02 -8.73 -1.33
CA LEU A 51 2.43 -7.33 -1.22
C LEU A 51 1.60 -6.39 -2.11
N ALA A 52 1.28 -6.80 -3.34
CA ALA A 52 0.41 -6.03 -4.23
C ALA A 52 -0.99 -5.86 -3.64
N LEU A 53 -1.58 -6.94 -3.12
CA LEU A 53 -2.87 -6.89 -2.43
C LEU A 53 -2.82 -6.01 -1.17
N ALA A 54 -1.77 -6.14 -0.37
CA ALA A 54 -1.56 -5.30 0.81
C ALA A 54 -1.48 -3.82 0.43
N PHE A 55 -0.67 -3.47 -0.58
CA PHE A 55 -0.51 -2.09 -1.04
C PHE A 55 -1.83 -1.51 -1.56
N GLY A 56 -2.60 -2.28 -2.33
CA GLY A 56 -3.93 -1.89 -2.79
C GLY A 56 -4.94 -1.71 -1.66
N ALA A 57 -4.95 -2.61 -0.67
CA ALA A 57 -5.81 -2.50 0.51
C ALA A 57 -5.47 -1.28 1.36
N LEU A 58 -4.18 -1.03 1.60
CA LEU A 58 -3.70 0.17 2.30
C LEU A 58 -4.12 1.44 1.54
N ALA A 59 -3.91 1.48 0.22
CA ALA A 59 -4.31 2.61 -0.61
C ALA A 59 -5.81 2.88 -0.54
N HIS A 60 -6.65 1.84 -0.67
CA HIS A 60 -8.10 1.98 -0.57
C HIS A 60 -8.54 2.45 0.82
N GLY A 61 -8.06 1.82 1.88
CA GLY A 61 -8.40 2.18 3.26
C GLY A 61 -7.97 3.60 3.63
N ILE A 62 -6.81 4.06 3.16
CA ILE A 62 -6.39 5.46 3.33
C ILE A 62 -7.31 6.37 2.52
N THR A 63 -7.54 6.06 1.25
CA THR A 63 -8.34 6.88 0.32
C THR A 63 -9.74 7.12 0.85
N VAL A 64 -10.43 6.11 1.38
CA VAL A 64 -11.81 6.27 1.87
C VAL A 64 -11.89 7.20 3.09
N LEU A 65 -10.85 7.24 3.93
CA LEU A 65 -10.79 8.14 5.11
C LEU A 65 -10.27 9.55 4.78
N GLN A 66 -9.62 9.73 3.62
CA GLN A 66 -9.32 11.07 3.09
C GLN A 66 -10.63 11.80 2.78
N PRO A 67 -10.66 13.11 3.05
CA PRO A 67 -11.65 13.75 3.88
C PRO A 67 -13.07 13.50 3.42
N THR A 68 -13.84 12.95 4.33
CA THR A 68 -15.28 13.13 4.33
C THR A 68 -15.58 14.59 4.68
N SER A 69 -16.27 15.28 3.78
CA SER A 69 -16.76 16.65 3.97
C SER A 69 -17.89 16.72 5.00
N ARG A 70 -18.48 15.56 5.33
CA ARG A 70 -19.64 15.44 6.21
C ARG A 70 -19.29 14.65 7.48
N PRO A 71 -19.77 15.07 8.66
CA PRO A 71 -19.65 14.31 9.90
C PRO A 71 -20.29 12.92 9.80
N GLU A 72 -21.41 12.78 9.09
CA GLU A 72 -22.15 11.51 8.97
C GLU A 72 -21.39 10.39 8.25
N SER A 73 -20.46 10.71 7.35
CA SER A 73 -19.66 9.70 6.63
C SER A 73 -18.34 9.36 7.32
N VAL A 74 -17.99 10.05 8.42
CA VAL A 74 -16.74 9.80 9.17
C VAL A 74 -16.72 8.40 9.77
N THR A 75 -17.82 7.94 10.38
CA THR A 75 -17.85 6.64 11.07
C THR A 75 -17.74 5.47 10.07
N PRO A 76 -18.51 5.41 8.97
CA PRO A 76 -18.32 4.37 7.94
C PRO A 76 -16.94 4.42 7.28
N ALA A 77 -16.40 5.61 7.03
CA ALA A 77 -15.07 5.76 6.44
C ALA A 77 -13.96 5.29 7.40
N LEU A 78 -14.09 5.56 8.70
CA LEU A 78 -13.18 5.06 9.73
C LEU A 78 -13.25 3.53 9.84
N ALA A 79 -14.45 2.94 9.83
CA ALA A 79 -14.61 1.49 9.83
C ALA A 79 -13.95 0.86 8.60
N THR A 80 -14.16 1.45 7.42
CA THR A 80 -13.51 1.00 6.18
C THR A 80 -11.99 1.08 6.28
N HIS A 81 -11.46 2.18 6.81
CA HIS A 81 -10.02 2.32 7.06
C HIS A 81 -9.49 1.24 8.00
N GLN A 82 -10.17 0.97 9.12
CA GLN A 82 -9.77 -0.07 10.06
C GLN A 82 -9.79 -1.46 9.44
N ILE A 83 -10.82 -1.79 8.65
CA ILE A 83 -10.92 -3.07 7.94
C ILE A 83 -9.79 -3.22 6.94
N PHE A 84 -9.65 -2.28 6.01
CA PHE A 84 -8.70 -2.42 4.90
C PHE A 84 -7.25 -2.21 5.32
N VAL A 85 -6.96 -1.31 6.25
CA VAL A 85 -5.59 -1.10 6.75
C VAL A 85 -5.26 -2.11 7.84
N GLY A 86 -6.07 -2.19 8.88
CA GLY A 86 -5.77 -2.97 10.08
C GLY A 86 -6.01 -4.48 9.94
N PHE A 87 -7.15 -4.88 9.36
CA PHE A 87 -7.56 -6.29 9.31
C PHE A 87 -7.25 -7.00 7.98
N LEU A 88 -6.91 -6.25 6.93
CA LEU A 88 -6.57 -6.82 5.63
C LEU A 88 -5.13 -6.47 5.20
N GLY A 89 -4.84 -5.19 5.04
CA GLY A 89 -3.55 -4.70 4.52
C GLY A 89 -2.36 -5.11 5.38
N VAL A 90 -2.42 -4.86 6.69
CA VAL A 90 -1.35 -5.22 7.64
C VAL A 90 -1.13 -6.75 7.70
N PRO A 91 -2.15 -7.60 7.88
CA PRO A 91 -1.97 -9.06 7.84
C PRO A 91 -1.37 -9.57 6.53
N LEU A 92 -1.81 -9.05 5.37
CA LEU A 92 -1.23 -9.41 4.06
C LEU A 92 0.24 -9.00 3.96
N LEU A 93 0.57 -7.78 4.39
CA LEU A 93 1.93 -7.25 4.41
C LEU A 93 2.86 -8.11 5.28
N VAL A 94 2.44 -8.41 6.51
CA VAL A 94 3.22 -9.23 7.45
C VAL A 94 3.42 -10.63 6.88
N THR A 95 2.35 -11.25 6.36
CA THR A 95 2.43 -12.58 5.73
C THR A 95 3.40 -12.58 4.54
N ALA A 96 3.30 -11.59 3.66
CA ALA A 96 4.20 -11.46 2.51
C ALA A 96 5.67 -11.29 2.93
N ALA A 97 5.94 -10.48 3.95
CA ALA A 97 7.28 -10.26 4.48
C ALA A 97 7.84 -11.53 5.15
N SER A 98 7.03 -12.23 5.95
CA SER A 98 7.41 -13.47 6.61
C SER A 98 7.72 -14.58 5.61
N LEU A 99 6.90 -14.76 4.57
CA LEU A 99 7.15 -15.76 3.53
C LEU A 99 8.44 -15.48 2.76
N GLN A 100 8.75 -14.21 2.49
CA GLN A 100 10.01 -13.82 1.87
C GLN A 100 11.21 -14.04 2.79
N TYR A 101 11.06 -13.77 4.08
CA TYR A 101 12.09 -14.05 5.07
C TYR A 101 12.40 -15.55 5.11
N LEU A 102 11.38 -16.40 5.22
CA LEU A 102 11.50 -17.86 5.22
C LEU A 102 12.08 -18.40 3.90
N HIS A 103 11.68 -17.82 2.76
CA HIS A 103 12.24 -18.19 1.46
C HIS A 103 13.77 -18.04 1.44
N LYS A 104 14.25 -16.88 1.91
CA LYS A 104 15.67 -16.56 1.92
C LYS A 104 16.43 -17.38 2.95
N GLU A 105 15.83 -17.59 4.13
CA GLU A 105 16.40 -18.45 5.18
C GLU A 105 16.62 -19.87 4.66
N ASN A 106 15.60 -20.47 4.02
CA ASN A 106 15.69 -21.84 3.48
C ASN A 106 16.72 -22.01 2.36
N LEU A 107 17.13 -20.91 1.72
CA LEU A 107 18.13 -20.88 0.65
C LEU A 107 19.48 -20.31 1.09
N SER A 108 19.64 -19.99 2.38
CA SER A 108 20.83 -19.34 2.93
C SER A 108 21.24 -18.06 2.18
N ILE A 109 20.25 -17.23 1.80
CA ILE A 109 20.46 -15.97 1.09
C ILE A 109 20.42 -14.80 2.08
N ASP A 110 21.48 -13.99 2.12
CA ASP A 110 21.61 -12.82 2.99
C ASP A 110 20.39 -11.87 2.94
N HIS A 111 19.79 -11.55 4.08
CA HIS A 111 18.65 -10.64 4.17
C HIS A 111 19.03 -9.16 4.04
N PHE A 112 18.07 -8.36 3.56
CA PHE A 112 18.15 -6.88 3.57
C PHE A 112 19.37 -6.25 2.89
N THR A 113 20.05 -6.96 1.99
CA THR A 113 21.24 -6.48 1.26
C THR A 113 20.97 -5.52 0.11
N SER A 114 19.72 -5.41 -0.34
CA SER A 114 19.31 -4.49 -1.42
C SER A 114 18.54 -3.29 -0.87
N TRP A 115 18.53 -2.18 -1.61
CA TRP A 115 17.71 -1.01 -1.30
C TRP A 115 16.23 -1.36 -1.15
N HIS A 116 15.68 -2.20 -2.04
CA HIS A 116 14.32 -2.70 -1.92
C HIS A 116 14.11 -3.47 -0.60
N GLY A 117 15.01 -4.39 -0.26
CA GLY A 117 14.92 -5.18 0.97
C GLY A 117 14.99 -4.32 2.23
N LEU A 118 15.93 -3.38 2.31
CA LEU A 118 16.14 -2.51 3.47
C LEU A 118 14.98 -1.51 3.67
N ILE A 119 14.59 -0.80 2.60
CA ILE A 119 13.49 0.17 2.65
C ILE A 119 12.17 -0.57 2.88
N GLY A 120 11.96 -1.70 2.21
CA GLY A 120 10.76 -2.52 2.35
C GLY A 120 10.57 -3.03 3.78
N ALA A 121 11.61 -3.57 4.41
CA ALA A 121 11.55 -4.08 5.79
C ALA A 121 11.28 -2.96 6.81
N THR A 122 12.04 -1.86 6.71
CA THR A 122 11.86 -0.69 7.59
C THR A 122 10.45 -0.12 7.45
N THR A 123 9.96 -0.01 6.21
CA THR A 123 8.60 0.49 5.94
C THR A 123 7.53 -0.47 6.45
N ALA A 124 7.71 -1.77 6.28
CA ALA A 124 6.76 -2.76 6.77
C ALA A 124 6.61 -2.68 8.29
N LEU A 125 7.72 -2.57 9.03
CA LEU A 125 7.71 -2.34 10.46
C LEU A 125 7.00 -1.03 10.82
N ALA A 126 7.31 0.06 10.11
CA ALA A 126 6.67 1.35 10.32
C ALA A 126 5.15 1.29 10.09
N ILE A 127 4.67 0.56 9.07
CA ILE A 127 3.24 0.35 8.80
C ILE A 127 2.57 -0.39 9.97
N VAL A 128 3.19 -1.44 10.49
CA VAL A 128 2.66 -2.21 11.65
C VAL A 128 2.53 -1.29 12.88
N VAL A 129 3.57 -0.54 13.20
CA VAL A 129 3.56 0.42 14.32
C VAL A 129 2.50 1.51 14.11
N GLN A 130 2.44 2.05 12.90
CA GLN A 130 1.47 3.09 12.51
C GLN A 130 0.03 2.60 12.63
N ALA A 131 -0.26 1.37 12.20
CA ALA A 131 -1.59 0.77 12.30
C ALA A 131 -1.98 0.47 13.75
N ALA A 132 -1.05 -0.06 14.56
CA ALA A 132 -1.28 -0.28 15.99
C ALA A 132 -1.59 1.05 16.70
N PHE A 133 -0.79 2.10 16.45
CA PHE A 133 -1.04 3.44 16.99
C PHE A 133 -2.38 4.02 16.53
N GLY A 134 -2.73 3.83 15.25
CA GLY A 134 -4.05 4.21 14.71
C GLY A 134 -5.20 3.47 15.39
N GLY A 135 -5.03 2.19 15.71
CA GLY A 135 -5.99 1.40 16.48
C GLY A 135 -6.21 1.96 17.88
N LEU A 136 -5.14 2.32 18.60
CA LEU A 136 -5.23 2.95 19.92
C LEU A 136 -5.94 4.32 19.88
N LEU A 137 -5.71 5.11 18.81
CA LEU A 137 -6.41 6.37 18.57
C LEU A 137 -7.91 6.16 18.29
N GLY A 138 -8.25 5.17 17.45
CA GLY A 138 -9.63 4.82 17.12
C GLY A 138 -10.41 4.30 18.33
N ALA A 139 -9.73 3.56 19.23
CA ALA A 139 -10.29 3.07 20.49
C ALA A 139 -10.40 4.16 21.58
N GLY A 140 -9.86 5.36 21.35
CA GLY A 140 -9.89 6.45 22.34
C GLY A 140 -8.91 6.27 23.51
N ILE A 141 -8.00 5.30 23.45
CA ILE A 141 -6.96 5.05 24.46
C ILE A 141 -5.90 6.16 24.41
N VAL A 142 -5.62 6.69 23.22
CA VAL A 142 -4.68 7.78 22.99
C VAL A 142 -5.42 9.07 22.65
N SER A 143 -4.89 10.21 23.13
CA SER A 143 -5.48 11.53 22.92
C SER A 143 -5.67 11.89 21.45
N ARG A 144 -6.81 12.53 21.13
CA ARG A 144 -7.14 13.00 19.79
C ARG A 144 -6.13 14.01 19.22
N LYS A 145 -5.30 14.66 20.05
CA LYS A 145 -4.26 15.59 19.58
C LYS A 145 -3.25 14.93 18.62
N TYR A 146 -3.11 13.61 18.67
CA TYR A 146 -2.19 12.88 17.80
C TYR A 146 -2.78 12.44 16.45
N TYR A 147 -4.06 12.70 16.15
CA TYR A 147 -4.64 12.39 14.84
C TYR A 147 -3.88 13.07 13.69
N ARG A 148 -3.37 14.29 13.92
CA ARG A 148 -2.55 15.02 12.95
C ARG A 148 -1.23 14.31 12.69
N ALA A 149 -0.51 13.94 13.76
CA ALA A 149 0.76 13.23 13.67
C ALA A 149 0.58 11.88 12.95
N HIS A 150 -0.43 11.11 13.33
CA HIS A 150 -0.80 9.86 12.65
C HIS A 150 -1.07 10.08 11.16
N ARG A 151 -1.84 11.11 10.79
CA ARG A 151 -2.12 11.39 9.37
C ARG A 151 -0.85 11.74 8.59
N LEU A 152 -0.02 12.63 9.13
CA LEU A 152 1.21 13.08 8.46
C LEU A 152 2.24 11.95 8.34
N SER A 153 2.48 11.20 9.42
CA SER A 153 3.37 10.04 9.38
C SER A 153 2.87 8.98 8.40
N GLY A 154 1.55 8.77 8.31
CA GLY A 154 0.93 7.87 7.35
C GLY A 154 1.29 8.19 5.90
N TYR A 155 1.31 9.47 5.52
CA TYR A 155 1.73 9.89 4.17
C TYR A 155 3.21 9.64 3.90
N VAL A 156 4.08 9.92 4.88
CA VAL A 156 5.52 9.66 4.75
C VAL A 156 5.76 8.15 4.60
N ILE A 157 5.15 7.34 5.46
CA ILE A 157 5.25 5.87 5.42
C ILE A 157 4.71 5.32 4.10
N PHE A 158 3.56 5.80 3.62
CA PHE A 158 3.00 5.36 2.35
C PHE A 158 3.87 5.78 1.14
N SER A 159 4.58 6.91 1.24
CA SER A 159 5.56 7.32 0.22
C SER A 159 6.76 6.37 0.19
N LEU A 160 7.27 5.97 1.36
CA LEU A 160 8.30 4.94 1.47
C LEU A 160 7.81 3.57 0.96
N ALA A 161 6.55 3.22 1.22
CA ALA A 161 5.95 1.99 0.71
C ALA A 161 5.86 2.00 -0.81
N SER A 162 5.45 3.13 -1.38
CA SER A 162 5.40 3.33 -2.83
C SER A 162 6.80 3.19 -3.45
N LEU A 163 7.81 3.81 -2.83
CA LEU A 163 9.21 3.66 -3.25
C LEU A 163 9.69 2.21 -3.17
N ALA A 164 9.46 1.52 -2.05
CA ALA A 164 9.85 0.11 -1.89
C ALA A 164 9.17 -0.79 -2.92
N PHE A 165 7.89 -0.57 -3.19
CA PHE A 165 7.11 -1.31 -4.17
C PHE A 165 7.65 -1.09 -5.60
N THR A 166 7.91 0.18 -5.96
CA THR A 166 8.54 0.55 -7.23
C THR A 166 9.93 -0.09 -7.37
N LEU A 167 10.75 -0.08 -6.32
CA LEU A 167 12.09 -0.67 -6.37
C LEU A 167 12.03 -2.19 -6.62
N GLY A 168 11.11 -2.89 -5.94
CA GLY A 168 10.93 -4.33 -6.12
C GLY A 168 10.43 -4.68 -7.53
N GLY A 169 9.47 -3.91 -8.03
CA GLY A 169 8.87 -4.13 -9.35
C GLY A 169 9.76 -3.71 -10.53
N LEU A 170 10.58 -2.68 -10.40
CA LEU A 170 11.42 -2.22 -11.51
C LEU A 170 12.81 -2.85 -11.55
N PHE A 171 13.39 -3.18 -10.39
CA PHE A 171 14.82 -3.48 -10.30
C PHE A 171 15.15 -4.83 -9.67
N SER A 172 14.18 -5.59 -9.14
CA SER A 172 14.48 -6.92 -8.64
C SER A 172 14.94 -7.84 -9.78
N THR A 173 15.94 -8.68 -9.52
CA THR A 173 16.45 -9.66 -10.48
C THR A 173 15.33 -10.56 -11.01
N PHE A 174 14.37 -10.92 -10.15
CA PHE A 174 13.20 -11.71 -10.52
C PHE A 174 12.37 -11.01 -11.62
N VAL A 175 11.97 -9.76 -11.42
CA VAL A 175 11.13 -9.06 -12.40
C VAL A 175 11.92 -8.72 -13.66
N VAL A 176 13.15 -8.24 -13.52
CA VAL A 176 14.00 -7.86 -14.66
C VAL A 176 14.27 -9.04 -15.59
N SER A 177 14.48 -10.25 -15.03
CA SER A 177 14.76 -11.46 -15.83
C SER A 177 13.53 -12.05 -16.55
N ARG A 178 12.32 -11.57 -16.25
CA ARG A 178 11.06 -12.18 -16.72
C ARG A 178 10.13 -11.23 -17.44
N THR A 179 10.49 -9.95 -17.54
CA THR A 179 9.60 -8.92 -18.06
C THR A 179 10.32 -7.93 -18.96
N TRP A 180 9.56 -7.35 -19.89
CA TRP A 180 10.03 -6.27 -20.73
C TRP A 180 10.10 -4.97 -19.92
N SER A 181 11.07 -4.11 -20.24
CA SER A 181 11.26 -2.83 -19.55
C SER A 181 10.01 -1.96 -19.58
N ALA A 182 9.32 -1.90 -20.73
CA ALA A 182 8.11 -1.12 -20.90
C ALA A 182 6.96 -1.62 -20.01
N THR A 183 6.70 -2.94 -19.97
CA THR A 183 5.58 -3.49 -19.20
C THR A 183 5.80 -3.33 -17.70
N ARG A 184 7.02 -3.57 -17.21
CA ARG A 184 7.33 -3.34 -15.79
C ARG A 184 7.31 -1.85 -15.43
N PHE A 185 7.71 -0.95 -16.33
CA PHE A 185 7.61 0.49 -16.08
C PHE A 185 6.16 0.96 -15.97
N ILE A 186 5.27 0.46 -16.84
CA ILE A 186 3.83 0.75 -16.75
C ILE A 186 3.28 0.23 -15.42
N ALA A 187 3.53 -1.05 -15.09
CA ALA A 187 2.97 -1.66 -13.88
C ALA A 187 3.54 -1.04 -12.60
N TYR A 188 4.86 -0.94 -12.47
CA TYR A 188 5.55 -0.64 -11.22
C TYR A 188 6.15 0.77 -11.15
N GLY A 189 6.23 1.48 -12.26
CA GLY A 189 6.53 2.92 -12.28
C GLY A 189 5.24 3.73 -12.22
N LEU A 190 4.42 3.65 -13.27
CA LEU A 190 3.18 4.44 -13.38
C LEU A 190 2.12 4.01 -12.36
N GLY A 191 1.99 2.71 -12.08
CA GLY A 191 1.01 2.19 -11.11
C GLY A 191 1.13 2.83 -9.72
N PRO A 192 2.23 2.62 -8.99
CA PRO A 192 2.43 3.21 -7.66
C PRO A 192 2.45 4.74 -7.67
N LEU A 193 3.00 5.38 -8.70
CA LEU A 193 2.97 6.84 -8.83
C LEU A 193 1.54 7.37 -8.99
N SER A 194 0.70 6.68 -9.75
CA SER A 194 -0.72 7.02 -9.90
C SER A 194 -1.44 6.89 -8.55
N VAL A 195 -1.21 5.82 -7.80
CA VAL A 195 -1.78 5.66 -6.45
C VAL A 195 -1.34 6.79 -5.52
N TRP A 196 -0.04 7.07 -5.47
CA TRP A 196 0.52 8.10 -4.62
C TRP A 196 -0.01 9.50 -5.00
N GLY A 197 -0.05 9.83 -6.29
CA GLY A 197 -0.59 11.10 -6.80
C GLY A 197 -2.08 11.26 -6.47
N GLY A 198 -2.87 10.20 -6.64
CA GLY A 198 -4.29 10.18 -6.26
C GLY A 198 -4.48 10.40 -4.75
N LEU A 199 -3.63 9.81 -3.91
CA LEU A 199 -3.70 10.00 -2.45
C LEU A 199 -3.30 11.41 -2.02
N VAL A 200 -2.20 11.94 -2.55
CA VAL A 200 -1.69 13.28 -2.18
C VAL A 200 -2.65 14.37 -2.64
N THR A 201 -3.28 14.23 -3.80
CA THR A 201 -4.28 15.19 -4.29
C THR A 201 -5.56 15.23 -3.44
N ARG A 202 -5.88 14.14 -2.71
CA ARG A 202 -6.96 14.14 -1.71
C ARG A 202 -6.52 14.60 -0.32
N ALA A 203 -5.23 14.86 -0.10
CA ALA A 203 -4.79 15.47 1.14
C ALA A 203 -5.38 16.87 1.27
N ARG A 204 -6.03 17.17 2.39
CA ARG A 204 -6.52 18.54 2.67
C ARG A 204 -5.55 19.24 3.61
N PRO A 205 -4.85 20.31 3.16
CA PRO A 205 -3.88 21.03 3.97
C PRO A 205 -4.47 21.55 5.29
N LYS A 206 -5.75 21.95 5.31
CA LYS A 206 -6.45 22.40 6.53
C LYS A 206 -6.52 21.34 7.64
N LYS A 207 -6.47 20.04 7.30
CA LYS A 207 -6.41 18.92 8.28
C LYS A 207 -4.96 18.51 8.62
N LEU A 208 -3.97 19.21 8.03
CA LEU A 208 -2.52 19.00 8.23
C LEU A 208 -1.84 20.20 8.91
N GLN A 209 -2.50 21.36 9.02
CA GLN A 209 -2.10 22.55 9.78
C GLN A 209 -2.43 22.43 11.27
#